data_AF-A0A3B9KUK0-F1
#
_entry.id   AF-A0A3B9KUK0-F1
#
_cell.length_a   1.000
_cell.length_b   1.000
_cell.length_c   1.000
_cell.angle_alpha   90.00
_cell.angle_beta   90.00
_cell.angle_gamma   90.00
#
_symmetry.space_group_name_H-M   'P 1'
#
loop_
_entity.id
_entity.type
_entity.pdbx_description
1 polymer ?
#
loop_
_entity_poly.entity_id
_entity_poly.type
_entity_poly.pdbx_seq_one_letter_code
_entity_poly.pdbx_strand_id
1 'polypeptide(L)'
;MNSIPEIFGSAVFNDEKMRERLPKDVYESLKKTAMSGARLEPNIANVVAEKMKEWACEMGATHFTHWFQPMTNITAEKHDSFITPVKGSDRIIMEFRGKELSYGEPDASSLPNGGLRATFEARGYTAWDPSSYAFVKDGTLFIPSVFISYSGEALDKKTPLLRSVQALGKQVSRILALFGGKAGTTATPTVGAEQEYFLLDKSVYLKRPDLITCGRTLFGAPPAKGQELHDHYFGAIKPRVKAFMADLDRELWKLGVLAKTKHNEAAPSQHELAPLFNGANTATDHNQLTMSVMRAIAEKHDLVCLLHEKPFKGVNGSGKHNNWSLQSDTGVNLFEPGETPAENAQFLLFLTAVIKAVDDRQDLLRMSVASASNDHRLGANEAPPAIISISLGTELTELLTAIEQNATFKGRKKVQIEIGADVLPKIPKDTTDRNRTSPFAFTGNKFEFRMPGSSLSVS
;
A
#
# COMPACT_ATOMS: atom_id res chain seq x y z
N MET A 1 -22.23 20.52 -4.87
CA MET A 1 -21.15 19.59 -4.45
C MET A 1 -21.12 18.48 -5.46
N ASN A 2 -19.96 18.19 -6.05
CA ASN A 2 -19.81 17.07 -6.97
C ASN A 2 -20.07 15.76 -6.20
N SER A 3 -20.68 14.79 -6.86
CA SER A 3 -20.97 13.48 -6.25
C SER A 3 -19.66 12.69 -6.00
N ILE A 4 -19.67 11.73 -5.08
CA ILE A 4 -18.48 10.86 -4.85
C ILE A 4 -18.03 10.17 -6.15
N PRO A 5 -18.94 9.59 -6.96
CA PRO A 5 -18.57 9.04 -8.27
C PRO A 5 -17.88 10.05 -9.20
N GLU A 6 -18.33 11.31 -9.24
CA GLU A 6 -17.71 12.35 -10.08
C GLU A 6 -16.31 12.75 -9.64
N ILE A 7 -16.05 12.78 -8.33
CA ILE A 7 -14.71 13.17 -7.84
C ILE A 7 -13.72 12.01 -7.85
N PHE A 8 -14.20 10.76 -7.84
CA PHE A 8 -13.33 9.60 -7.70
C PHE A 8 -12.38 9.47 -8.90
N GLY A 9 -11.07 9.44 -8.64
CA GLY A 9 -10.04 9.39 -9.69
C GLY A 9 -10.01 10.64 -10.59
N SER A 10 -10.71 11.72 -10.23
CA SER A 10 -10.77 12.95 -11.03
C SER A 10 -9.40 13.58 -11.23
N ALA A 11 -8.45 13.35 -10.33
CA ALA A 11 -7.07 13.83 -10.41
C ALA A 11 -6.06 12.79 -10.95
N VAL A 12 -6.51 11.69 -11.54
CA VAL A 12 -5.64 10.60 -12.03
C VAL A 12 -5.78 10.44 -13.54
N PHE A 13 -4.70 10.26 -14.30
CA PHE A 13 -4.73 9.94 -15.73
C PHE A 13 -4.99 8.43 -15.93
N ASN A 14 -6.20 8.01 -15.56
CA ASN A 14 -6.64 6.62 -15.49
C ASN A 14 -7.02 6.03 -16.87
N ASP A 15 -7.41 4.75 -16.90
CA ASP A 15 -7.80 4.02 -18.13
C ASP A 15 -8.90 4.73 -18.94
N GLU A 16 -9.88 5.34 -18.26
CA GLU A 16 -10.96 6.10 -18.88
C GLU A 16 -10.42 7.33 -19.63
N LYS A 17 -9.66 8.20 -18.95
CA LYS A 17 -9.05 9.39 -19.56
C LYS A 17 -8.07 9.04 -20.66
N MET A 18 -7.30 7.98 -20.48
CA MET A 18 -6.40 7.48 -21.51
C MET A 18 -7.18 7.05 -22.75
N ARG A 19 -8.31 6.35 -22.61
CA ARG A 19 -9.16 5.93 -23.73
C ARG A 19 -9.83 7.11 -24.44
N GLU A 20 -10.22 8.14 -23.70
CA GLU A 20 -10.84 9.34 -24.26
C GLU A 20 -9.85 10.22 -25.04
N ARG A 21 -8.60 10.29 -24.58
CA ARG A 21 -7.62 11.28 -25.08
C ARG A 21 -6.56 10.72 -26.01
N LEU A 22 -6.21 9.44 -25.86
CA LEU A 22 -5.19 8.80 -26.70
C LEU A 22 -5.84 8.21 -27.96
N PRO A 23 -5.13 8.25 -29.11
CA PRO A 23 -5.49 7.42 -30.25
C PRO A 23 -5.60 5.94 -29.86
N LYS A 24 -6.52 5.21 -30.51
CA LYS A 24 -6.85 3.82 -30.14
C LYS A 24 -5.62 2.89 -30.13
N ASP A 25 -4.79 2.98 -31.15
CA ASP A 25 -3.54 2.22 -31.30
C ASP A 25 -2.51 2.57 -30.21
N VAL A 26 -2.40 3.86 -29.86
CA VAL A 26 -1.53 4.35 -28.77
C VAL A 26 -1.99 3.82 -27.42
N TYR A 27 -3.29 3.89 -27.13
CA TYR A 27 -3.88 3.34 -25.91
C TYR A 27 -3.68 1.82 -25.80
N GLU A 28 -3.97 1.06 -26.85
CA GLU A 28 -3.78 -0.39 -26.87
C GLU A 28 -2.31 -0.78 -26.67
N SER A 29 -1.38 -0.04 -27.29
CA SER A 29 0.06 -0.23 -27.12
C SER A 29 0.51 0.06 -25.69
N LEU A 30 0.10 1.19 -25.11
CA LEU A 30 0.42 1.55 -23.73
C LEU A 30 -0.11 0.52 -22.73
N LYS A 31 -1.36 0.08 -22.91
CA LYS A 31 -1.98 -0.96 -22.08
C LYS A 31 -1.22 -2.28 -22.16
N LYS A 32 -0.79 -2.67 -23.35
CA LYS A 32 0.07 -3.86 -23.54
C LYS A 32 1.41 -3.69 -22.83
N THR A 33 2.04 -2.52 -22.89
CA THR A 33 3.29 -2.23 -22.16
C THR A 33 3.10 -2.36 -20.66
N ALA A 34 2.03 -1.77 -20.10
CA ALA A 34 1.72 -1.86 -18.67
C ALA A 34 1.47 -3.31 -18.20
N MET A 35 0.84 -4.14 -19.02
CA MET A 35 0.53 -5.54 -18.68
C MET A 35 1.69 -6.51 -18.90
N SER A 36 2.46 -6.34 -19.98
CA SER A 36 3.51 -7.29 -20.39
C SER A 36 4.91 -6.89 -19.94
N GLY A 37 5.10 -5.66 -19.46
CA GLY A 37 6.42 -5.08 -19.18
C GLY A 37 7.24 -4.81 -20.45
N ALA A 38 6.62 -4.80 -21.63
CA ALA A 38 7.28 -4.48 -22.89
C ALA A 38 7.77 -3.03 -22.91
N ARG A 39 8.89 -2.78 -23.60
CA ARG A 39 9.46 -1.44 -23.75
C ARG A 39 8.46 -0.51 -24.45
N LEU A 40 8.26 0.69 -23.88
CA LEU A 40 7.47 1.74 -24.51
C LEU A 40 8.23 2.29 -25.74
N GLU A 41 7.56 2.30 -26.90
CA GLU A 41 8.16 2.85 -28.12
C GLU A 41 8.26 4.38 -28.05
N PRO A 42 9.36 5.00 -28.52
CA PRO A 42 9.54 6.46 -28.42
C PRO A 42 8.43 7.30 -29.05
N ASN A 43 7.87 6.85 -30.17
CA ASN A 43 6.78 7.55 -30.85
C ASN A 43 5.50 7.54 -29.99
N ILE A 44 5.19 6.39 -29.38
CA ILE A 44 4.06 6.23 -28.45
C ILE A 44 4.28 7.14 -27.22
N ALA A 45 5.49 7.16 -26.68
CA ALA A 45 5.83 7.99 -25.52
C ALA A 45 5.61 9.49 -25.79
N ASN A 46 5.94 9.99 -26.98
CA ASN A 46 5.71 11.40 -27.34
C ASN A 46 4.22 11.76 -27.36
N VAL A 47 3.38 10.91 -27.97
CA VAL A 47 1.92 11.15 -28.01
C VAL A 47 1.33 11.11 -26.60
N VAL A 48 1.74 10.13 -25.78
CA VAL A 48 1.28 10.02 -24.39
C VAL A 48 1.70 11.24 -23.57
N ALA A 49 2.96 11.68 -23.70
CA ALA A 49 3.46 12.86 -22.99
C ALA A 49 2.66 14.11 -23.35
N GLU A 50 2.41 14.36 -24.62
CA GLU A 50 1.62 15.51 -25.06
C GLU A 50 0.21 15.49 -24.47
N LYS A 51 -0.50 14.37 -24.57
CA LYS A 51 -1.88 14.23 -24.05
C LYS A 51 -1.96 14.24 -22.54
N MET A 52 -0.96 13.69 -21.84
CA MET A 52 -0.86 13.76 -20.39
C MET A 52 -0.60 15.19 -19.92
N LYS A 53 0.26 15.95 -20.61
CA LYS A 53 0.52 17.37 -20.33
C LYS A 53 -0.71 18.22 -20.56
N GLU A 54 -1.39 18.07 -21.70
CA GLU A 54 -2.64 18.80 -22.00
C GLU A 54 -3.67 18.60 -20.87
N TRP A 55 -3.94 17.33 -20.52
CA TRP A 55 -4.82 17.00 -19.41
C TRP A 55 -4.36 17.61 -18.09
N ALA A 56 -3.07 17.52 -17.77
CA ALA A 56 -2.54 18.07 -16.52
C ALA A 56 -2.67 19.61 -16.47
N CYS A 57 -2.41 20.30 -17.58
CA CYS A 57 -2.56 21.76 -17.69
C CYS A 57 -4.02 22.20 -17.55
N GLU A 58 -4.97 21.44 -18.11
CA GLU A 58 -6.41 21.67 -17.89
C GLU A 58 -6.80 21.57 -16.41
N MET A 59 -6.08 20.74 -15.64
CA MET A 59 -6.21 20.64 -14.18
C MET A 59 -5.41 21.70 -13.41
N GLY A 60 -4.78 22.64 -14.11
CA GLY A 60 -3.98 23.72 -13.52
C GLY A 60 -2.52 23.35 -13.23
N ALA A 61 -2.02 22.22 -13.75
CA ALA A 61 -0.63 21.86 -13.57
C ALA A 61 0.30 22.76 -14.39
N THR A 62 1.38 23.23 -13.75
CA THR A 62 2.42 24.06 -14.38
C THR A 62 3.77 23.35 -14.41
N HIS A 63 3.92 22.32 -13.58
CA HIS A 63 5.13 21.52 -13.41
C HIS A 63 4.82 20.04 -13.56
N PHE A 64 5.87 19.24 -13.73
CA PHE A 64 5.83 17.79 -13.57
C PHE A 64 6.97 17.33 -12.65
N THR A 65 6.84 16.13 -12.11
CA THR A 65 7.88 15.46 -11.34
C THR A 65 7.83 13.96 -11.60
N HIS A 66 9.01 13.35 -11.69
CA HIS A 66 9.11 11.91 -11.45
C HIS A 66 8.96 11.66 -9.94
N TRP A 67 7.92 10.93 -9.57
CA TRP A 67 7.59 10.62 -8.18
C TRP A 67 8.05 9.22 -7.85
N PHE A 68 9.01 9.09 -6.94
CA PHE A 68 9.64 7.81 -6.63
C PHE A 68 9.86 7.61 -5.13
N GLN A 69 10.16 6.38 -4.73
CA GLN A 69 10.26 5.96 -3.33
C GLN A 69 11.70 5.52 -3.01
N PRO A 70 12.62 6.44 -2.68
CA PRO A 70 13.98 6.09 -2.31
C PRO A 70 14.04 5.24 -1.03
N MET A 71 15.24 4.80 -0.65
CA MET A 71 15.48 3.95 0.53
C MET A 71 15.29 4.67 1.89
N THR A 72 14.43 5.70 1.95
CA THR A 72 14.06 6.47 3.15
C THR A 72 12.65 6.16 3.67
N ASN A 73 11.91 5.26 3.02
CA ASN A 73 10.49 4.93 3.29
C ASN A 73 9.48 6.06 3.03
N ILE A 74 9.94 7.20 2.54
CA ILE A 74 9.11 8.32 2.08
C ILE A 74 9.35 8.54 0.58
N THR A 75 8.49 9.33 -0.05
CA THR A 75 8.62 9.68 -1.47
C THR A 75 9.54 10.87 -1.68
N ALA A 76 10.13 10.95 -2.87
CA ALA A 76 10.92 12.09 -3.34
C ALA A 76 10.40 12.61 -4.68
N GLU A 77 10.64 13.90 -4.92
CA GLU A 77 10.15 14.65 -6.06
C GLU A 77 11.11 15.80 -6.39
N LYS A 78 11.20 16.12 -7.69
CA LYS A 78 11.89 17.29 -8.24
C LYS A 78 10.97 17.89 -9.29
N HIS A 79 10.57 19.13 -9.09
CA HIS A 79 9.55 19.77 -9.91
C HIS A 79 10.20 20.55 -11.04
N ASP A 80 9.95 20.12 -12.27
CA ASP A 80 10.40 20.77 -13.50
C ASP A 80 9.20 21.44 -14.18
N SER A 81 9.36 22.67 -14.65
CA SER A 81 8.29 23.38 -15.35
C SER A 81 8.12 22.84 -16.78
N PHE A 82 6.90 22.87 -17.30
CA PHE A 82 6.65 22.63 -18.73
C PHE A 82 7.18 23.75 -19.64
N ILE A 83 7.66 24.87 -19.09
CA ILE A 83 8.08 26.04 -19.87
C ILE A 83 9.33 25.72 -20.69
N THR A 84 9.22 25.93 -22.01
CA THR A 84 10.33 25.93 -22.95
C THR A 84 10.39 27.27 -23.68
N PRO A 85 11.55 27.96 -23.69
CA PRO A 85 11.70 29.21 -24.44
C PRO A 85 11.71 28.96 -25.95
N VAL A 86 11.03 29.82 -26.71
CA VAL A 86 11.07 29.78 -28.18
C VAL A 86 12.38 30.42 -28.65
N LYS A 87 13.20 29.67 -29.39
CA LYS A 87 14.49 30.17 -29.88
C LYS A 87 14.31 31.45 -30.70
N GLY A 88 15.00 32.52 -30.30
CA GLY A 88 14.97 33.83 -30.99
C GLY A 88 13.73 34.68 -30.69
N SER A 89 12.96 34.39 -29.64
CA SER A 89 11.79 35.17 -29.22
C SER A 89 11.71 35.24 -27.69
N ASP A 90 11.11 36.31 -27.16
CA ASP A 90 10.77 36.43 -25.72
C ASP A 90 9.51 35.63 -25.33
N ARG A 91 8.95 34.83 -26.25
CA ARG A 91 7.79 33.97 -26.03
C ARG A 91 8.19 32.63 -25.43
N ILE A 92 7.32 32.09 -24.60
CA ILE A 92 7.41 30.72 -24.08
C ILE A 92 6.33 29.82 -24.69
N ILE A 93 6.58 28.52 -24.68
CA ILE A 93 5.57 27.48 -24.90
C ILE A 93 5.61 26.48 -23.75
N MET A 94 4.53 25.73 -23.57
CA MET A 94 4.49 24.60 -22.63
C MET A 94 4.70 23.29 -23.39
N GLU A 95 5.82 22.63 -23.14
CA GLU A 95 6.24 21.40 -23.79
C GLU A 95 6.48 20.29 -22.77
N PHE A 96 6.16 19.06 -23.15
CA PHE A 96 6.50 17.86 -22.40
C PHE A 96 6.71 16.73 -23.38
N ARG A 97 7.97 16.28 -23.51
CA ARG A 97 8.38 15.33 -24.54
C ARG A 97 8.35 13.90 -24.01
N GLY A 98 8.21 12.92 -24.92
CA GLY A 98 8.24 11.50 -24.57
C GLY A 98 9.54 11.07 -23.88
N LYS A 99 10.66 11.76 -24.15
CA LYS A 99 11.92 11.55 -23.43
C LYS A 99 11.79 11.89 -21.95
N GLU A 100 11.21 13.05 -21.63
CA GLU A 100 11.02 13.54 -20.27
C GLU A 100 9.95 12.72 -19.53
N LEU A 101 8.96 12.17 -20.24
CA LEU A 101 8.04 11.18 -19.66
C LEU A 101 8.76 9.85 -19.35
N SER A 102 9.62 9.37 -20.26
CA SER A 102 10.20 8.03 -20.14
C SER A 102 11.22 7.94 -19.00
N TYR A 103 12.11 8.92 -18.89
CA TYR A 103 13.15 8.94 -17.86
C TYR A 103 13.66 10.35 -17.56
N GLY A 104 14.20 10.52 -16.36
CA GLY A 104 14.81 11.76 -15.89
C GLY A 104 16.13 11.51 -15.16
N GLU A 105 16.82 12.60 -14.85
CA GLU A 105 18.00 12.62 -13.98
C GLU A 105 17.63 13.57 -12.82
N PRO A 106 17.29 13.04 -11.63
CA PRO A 106 16.75 13.85 -10.54
C PRO A 106 17.82 14.60 -9.73
N ASP A 107 19.11 14.53 -10.10
CA ASP A 107 20.25 14.98 -9.29
C ASP A 107 20.16 14.55 -7.81
N ALA A 108 19.77 13.29 -7.60
CA ALA A 108 19.40 12.76 -6.29
C ALA A 108 20.57 12.08 -5.56
N SER A 109 21.77 12.65 -5.70
CA SER A 109 23.03 12.12 -5.17
C SER A 109 23.07 12.03 -3.64
N SER A 110 22.31 12.87 -2.95
CA SER A 110 22.23 12.93 -1.48
C SER A 110 21.31 11.88 -0.87
N LEU A 111 20.55 11.13 -1.68
CA LEU A 111 19.67 10.09 -1.16
C LEU A 111 20.46 8.87 -0.66
N PRO A 112 20.03 8.23 0.44
CA PRO A 112 20.67 7.02 0.94
C PRO A 112 20.76 5.94 -0.14
N ASN A 113 21.96 5.37 -0.31
CA ASN A 113 22.24 4.32 -1.30
C ASN A 113 22.67 2.99 -0.66
N GLY A 114 22.71 2.89 0.68
CA GLY A 114 23.04 1.65 1.37
C GLY A 114 24.45 1.10 1.09
N GLY A 115 25.38 1.94 0.61
CA GLY A 115 26.72 1.52 0.19
C GLY A 115 26.78 0.94 -1.22
N LEU A 116 25.70 0.99 -2.00
CA LEU A 116 25.67 0.54 -3.39
C LEU A 116 26.40 1.48 -4.35
N ARG A 117 26.75 2.69 -3.90
CA ARG A 117 27.52 3.67 -4.67
C ARG A 117 28.74 4.12 -3.90
N ALA A 118 29.80 4.45 -4.64
CA ALA A 118 30.93 5.17 -4.05
C ALA A 118 30.54 6.61 -3.72
N THR A 119 31.19 7.22 -2.72
CA THR A 119 30.86 8.57 -2.23
C THR A 119 30.96 9.67 -3.29
N PHE A 120 31.75 9.46 -4.35
CA PHE A 120 31.90 10.41 -5.46
C PHE A 120 30.88 10.22 -6.59
N GLU A 121 30.06 9.17 -6.55
CA GLU A 121 29.10 8.84 -7.62
C GLU A 121 27.74 9.49 -7.36
N ALA A 122 27.44 10.53 -8.14
CA ALA A 122 26.20 11.30 -7.97
C ALA A 122 25.04 10.82 -8.87
N ARG A 123 25.34 10.34 -10.08
CA ARG A 123 24.35 10.16 -11.14
C ARG A 123 23.36 9.04 -10.85
N GLY A 124 22.08 9.32 -11.06
CA GLY A 124 20.99 8.35 -11.01
C GLY A 124 19.90 8.66 -12.02
N TYR A 125 19.04 7.70 -12.29
CA TYR A 125 17.99 7.85 -13.30
C TYR A 125 16.64 7.50 -12.71
N THR A 126 15.64 8.33 -12.98
CA THR A 126 14.23 7.96 -12.81
C THR A 126 13.72 7.38 -14.10
N ALA A 127 12.85 6.37 -14.04
CA ALA A 127 12.15 5.85 -15.21
C ALA A 127 10.67 5.63 -14.88
N TRP A 128 9.79 6.02 -15.79
CA TRP A 128 8.34 5.91 -15.58
C TRP A 128 7.92 4.44 -15.47
N ASP A 129 7.10 4.15 -14.46
CA ASP A 129 6.36 2.90 -14.32
C ASP A 129 4.95 3.06 -14.93
N PRO A 130 4.69 2.53 -16.13
CA PRO A 130 3.39 2.64 -16.79
C PRO A 130 2.32 1.75 -16.15
N SER A 131 2.66 0.87 -15.21
CA SER A 131 1.69 0.08 -14.46
C SER A 131 1.04 0.83 -13.28
N SER A 132 1.50 2.06 -13.01
CA SER A 132 0.89 2.99 -12.05
C SER A 132 0.53 4.30 -12.73
N TYR A 133 -0.69 4.79 -12.48
CA TYR A 133 -1.20 5.97 -13.19
C TYR A 133 -0.57 7.26 -12.69
N ALA A 134 -0.26 8.16 -13.63
CA ALA A 134 0.10 9.53 -13.31
C ALA A 134 -1.09 10.28 -12.68
N PHE A 135 -0.81 11.25 -11.83
CA PHE A 135 -1.84 12.02 -11.14
C PHE A 135 -1.43 13.49 -11.01
N VAL A 136 -2.41 14.39 -10.83
CA VAL A 136 -2.17 15.81 -10.59
C VAL A 136 -2.45 16.11 -9.13
N LYS A 137 -1.52 16.80 -8.48
CA LYS A 137 -1.65 17.27 -7.10
C LYS A 137 -0.92 18.60 -6.97
N ASP A 138 -1.51 19.55 -6.25
CA ASP A 138 -0.88 20.84 -5.92
C ASP A 138 -0.24 21.56 -7.13
N GLY A 139 -0.93 21.57 -8.28
CA GLY A 139 -0.46 22.24 -9.50
C GLY A 139 0.71 21.54 -10.22
N THR A 140 0.94 20.27 -9.94
CA THR A 140 2.04 19.48 -10.53
C THR A 140 1.54 18.12 -11.01
N LEU A 141 2.05 17.66 -12.17
CA LEU A 141 1.88 16.31 -12.70
C LEU A 141 2.90 15.36 -12.07
N PHE A 142 2.43 14.36 -11.34
CA PHE A 142 3.25 13.34 -10.71
C PHE A 142 3.27 12.08 -11.58
N ILE A 143 4.48 11.63 -11.91
CA ILE A 143 4.73 10.47 -12.78
C ILE A 143 5.38 9.37 -11.92
N PRO A 144 4.63 8.32 -11.54
CA PRO A 144 5.17 7.23 -10.74
C PRO A 144 6.40 6.60 -11.39
N SER A 145 7.52 6.59 -10.70
CA SER A 145 8.81 6.24 -11.29
C SER A 145 9.63 5.35 -10.38
N VAL A 146 10.45 4.53 -11.01
CA VAL A 146 11.56 3.85 -10.32
C VAL A 146 12.77 4.77 -10.26
N PHE A 147 13.69 4.52 -9.31
CA PHE A 147 14.97 5.21 -9.22
C PHE A 147 16.15 4.24 -9.14
N ILE A 148 17.07 4.36 -10.10
CA ILE A 148 18.22 3.47 -10.28
C ILE A 148 19.54 4.25 -10.31
N SER A 149 20.63 3.56 -10.01
CA SER A 149 21.98 4.09 -10.15
C SER A 149 22.40 4.25 -11.61
N TYR A 150 23.55 4.87 -11.82
CA TYR A 150 24.24 4.89 -13.11
C TYR A 150 24.56 3.47 -13.63
N SER A 151 24.92 2.54 -12.75
CA SER A 151 25.26 1.14 -13.05
C SER A 151 24.05 0.19 -13.08
N GLY A 152 22.85 0.67 -12.74
CA GLY A 152 21.60 -0.09 -12.81
C GLY A 152 21.16 -0.78 -11.51
N GLU A 153 21.84 -0.54 -10.40
CA GLU A 153 21.36 -0.94 -9.07
C GLU A 153 20.07 -0.19 -8.70
N ALA A 154 19.17 -0.88 -8.01
CA ALA A 154 17.96 -0.27 -7.48
C ALA A 154 18.30 0.59 -6.25
N LEU A 155 17.87 1.84 -6.25
CA LEU A 155 18.06 2.79 -5.14
C LEU A 155 16.73 3.25 -4.56
N ASP A 156 15.71 2.48 -4.86
CA ASP A 156 14.34 2.69 -4.48
C ASP A 156 13.74 1.41 -3.92
N LYS A 157 12.51 1.54 -3.43
CA LYS A 157 11.70 0.42 -2.96
C LYS A 157 10.82 -0.18 -4.06
N LYS A 158 10.53 0.60 -5.11
CA LYS A 158 9.62 0.19 -6.19
C LYS A 158 10.26 -0.81 -7.15
N THR A 159 11.53 -0.63 -7.53
CA THR A 159 12.22 -1.60 -8.42
C THR A 159 12.29 -3.01 -7.82
N PRO A 160 12.70 -3.21 -6.55
CA PRO A 160 12.68 -4.53 -5.92
C PRO A 160 11.26 -5.13 -5.85
N LEU A 161 10.25 -4.32 -5.55
CA LEU A 161 8.84 -4.77 -5.53
C LEU A 161 8.40 -5.28 -6.91
N LEU A 162 8.64 -4.51 -7.98
CA LEU A 162 8.28 -4.92 -9.34
C LEU A 162 8.99 -6.21 -9.76
N ARG A 163 10.27 -6.37 -9.39
CA ARG A 163 11.02 -7.62 -9.61
C ARG A 163 10.42 -8.80 -8.84
N SER A 164 9.99 -8.57 -7.59
CA SER A 164 9.33 -9.57 -6.73
C SER A 164 8.00 -10.02 -7.32
N VAL A 165 7.15 -9.07 -7.75
CA VAL A 165 5.87 -9.34 -8.41
C VAL A 165 6.09 -10.17 -9.68
N GLN A 166 7.07 -9.82 -10.51
CA GLN A 166 7.39 -10.57 -11.73
C GLN A 166 7.91 -11.99 -11.42
N ALA A 167 8.77 -12.14 -10.41
CA ALA A 167 9.30 -13.44 -10.00
C ALA A 167 8.18 -14.36 -9.48
N LEU A 168 7.28 -13.82 -8.66
CA LEU A 168 6.12 -14.53 -8.12
C LEU A 168 5.17 -14.96 -9.25
N GLY A 169 4.82 -14.05 -10.16
CA GLY A 169 3.95 -14.34 -11.30
C GLY A 169 4.45 -15.53 -12.13
N LYS A 170 5.76 -15.61 -12.43
CA LYS A 170 6.37 -16.75 -13.14
C LYS A 170 6.15 -18.08 -12.42
N GLN A 171 6.30 -18.12 -11.10
CA GLN A 171 6.11 -19.35 -10.32
C GLN A 171 4.64 -19.73 -10.19
N VAL A 172 3.75 -18.74 -10.04
CA VAL A 172 2.30 -18.96 -10.01
C VAL A 172 1.83 -19.52 -11.35
N SER A 173 2.25 -18.95 -12.48
CA SER A 173 1.93 -19.48 -13.82
C SER A 173 2.34 -20.95 -13.98
N ARG A 174 3.52 -21.33 -13.47
CA ARG A 174 3.99 -22.73 -13.51
C ARG A 174 3.06 -23.66 -12.73
N ILE A 175 2.56 -23.23 -11.57
CA ILE A 175 1.64 -24.03 -10.75
C ILE A 175 0.26 -24.10 -11.42
N LEU A 176 -0.28 -22.98 -11.91
CA LEU A 176 -1.60 -22.95 -12.56
C LEU A 176 -1.66 -23.84 -13.81
N ALA A 177 -0.54 -23.98 -14.53
CA ALA A 177 -0.44 -24.90 -15.66
C ALA A 177 -0.70 -26.38 -15.27
N LEU A 178 -0.34 -26.80 -14.05
CA LEU A 178 -0.60 -28.15 -13.55
C LEU A 178 -2.10 -28.43 -13.34
N PHE A 179 -2.89 -27.37 -13.14
CA PHE A 179 -4.35 -27.43 -12.97
C PHE A 179 -5.12 -27.11 -14.26
N GLY A 180 -4.46 -27.18 -15.43
CA GLY A 180 -5.09 -26.93 -16.73
C GLY A 180 -5.28 -25.45 -17.07
N GLY A 181 -4.60 -24.53 -16.36
CA GLY A 181 -4.58 -23.11 -16.72
C GLY A 181 -4.05 -22.88 -18.14
N LYS A 182 -4.61 -21.89 -18.84
CA LYS A 182 -4.16 -21.53 -20.20
C LYS A 182 -2.71 -21.05 -20.18
N ALA A 183 -1.97 -21.30 -21.26
CA ALA A 183 -0.61 -20.77 -21.40
C ALA A 183 -0.61 -19.24 -21.25
N GLY A 184 0.25 -18.72 -20.36
CA GLY A 184 0.33 -17.29 -20.04
C GLY A 184 -0.54 -16.81 -18.87
N THR A 185 -1.40 -17.68 -18.29
CA THR A 185 -2.17 -17.34 -17.08
C THR A 185 -1.21 -17.02 -15.93
N THR A 186 -1.37 -15.87 -15.28
CA THR A 186 -0.54 -15.43 -14.14
C THR A 186 -1.42 -14.92 -12.99
N ALA A 187 -0.80 -14.57 -11.87
CA ALA A 187 -1.47 -13.89 -10.77
C ALA A 187 -0.69 -12.65 -10.32
N THR A 188 -1.44 -11.66 -9.86
CA THR A 188 -0.92 -10.44 -9.24
C THR A 188 -1.12 -10.56 -7.74
N PRO A 189 -0.07 -10.33 -6.92
CA PRO A 189 -0.26 -10.19 -5.50
C PRO A 189 -1.09 -8.94 -5.21
N THR A 190 -2.04 -9.05 -4.31
CA THR A 190 -2.87 -7.93 -3.86
C THR A 190 -2.57 -7.60 -2.41
N VAL A 191 -2.67 -6.32 -2.05
CA VAL A 191 -2.46 -5.85 -0.68
C VAL A 191 -3.55 -4.84 -0.30
N GLY A 192 -4.19 -5.04 0.85
CA GLY A 192 -4.96 -4.04 1.56
C GLY A 192 -4.22 -3.60 2.83
N ALA A 193 -3.72 -2.37 2.85
CA ALA A 193 -2.94 -1.85 3.98
C ALA A 193 -3.83 -1.10 4.98
N GLU A 194 -3.90 -1.59 6.22
CA GLU A 194 -4.60 -0.94 7.33
C GLU A 194 -3.64 0.07 7.96
N GLN A 195 -3.87 1.37 7.77
CA GLN A 195 -2.96 2.43 8.21
C GLN A 195 -3.40 3.01 9.56
N GLU A 196 -2.68 2.67 10.62
CA GLU A 196 -2.86 3.31 11.93
C GLU A 196 -2.01 4.58 12.07
N TYR A 197 -2.49 5.52 12.87
CA TYR A 197 -1.83 6.80 13.15
C TYR A 197 -2.37 7.48 14.41
N PHE A 198 -1.61 8.45 14.95
CA PHE A 198 -2.07 9.35 16.01
C PHE A 198 -2.32 10.76 15.49
N LEU A 199 -3.34 11.44 16.03
CA LEU A 199 -3.58 12.87 15.80
C LEU A 199 -3.36 13.68 17.08
N LEU A 200 -2.48 14.66 17.02
CA LEU A 200 -2.23 15.58 18.11
C LEU A 200 -2.65 17.00 17.75
N ASP A 201 -3.10 17.75 18.75
CA ASP A 201 -3.22 19.20 18.60
C ASP A 201 -1.85 19.82 18.35
N LYS A 202 -1.73 20.62 17.29
CA LYS A 202 -0.46 21.23 16.87
C LYS A 202 0.15 22.12 17.96
N SER A 203 -0.68 22.83 18.73
CA SER A 203 -0.17 23.69 19.82
C SER A 203 0.45 22.90 20.97
N VAL A 204 -0.02 21.66 21.20
CA VAL A 204 0.55 20.75 22.21
C VAL A 204 1.81 20.08 21.67
N TYR A 205 1.78 19.64 20.41
CA TYR A 205 2.94 19.06 19.73
C TYR A 205 4.15 20.00 19.72
N LEU A 206 3.92 21.29 19.40
CA LEU A 206 5.00 22.30 19.35
C LEU A 206 5.67 22.55 20.71
N LYS A 207 5.03 22.19 21.83
CA LYS A 207 5.61 22.28 23.18
C LYS A 207 6.50 21.09 23.53
N ARG A 208 6.64 20.11 22.62
CA ARG A 208 7.35 18.84 22.85
C ARG A 208 8.47 18.66 21.84
N PRO A 209 9.67 19.23 22.11
CA PRO A 209 10.84 19.06 21.23
C PRO A 209 11.18 17.61 20.92
N ASP A 210 10.95 16.70 21.87
CA ASP A 210 11.17 15.27 21.67
C ASP A 210 10.20 14.64 20.66
N LEU A 211 8.91 15.02 20.67
CA LEU A 211 7.97 14.60 19.63
C LEU A 211 8.35 15.17 18.25
N ILE A 212 8.89 16.39 18.21
CA ILE A 212 9.31 17.04 16.97
C ILE A 212 10.51 16.33 16.35
N THR A 213 11.53 16.06 17.16
CA THR A 213 12.79 15.50 16.67
C THR A 213 12.74 13.98 16.53
N CYS A 214 12.08 13.27 17.45
CA CYS A 214 12.11 11.81 17.53
C CYS A 214 10.81 11.15 17.05
N GLY A 215 9.73 11.91 16.81
CA GLY A 215 8.41 11.35 16.47
C GLY A 215 7.73 10.62 17.65
N ARG A 216 8.34 10.62 18.83
CA ARG A 216 7.86 9.97 20.05
C ARG A 216 8.28 10.73 21.29
N THR A 217 7.54 10.54 22.38
CA THR A 217 7.95 11.04 23.68
C THR A 217 9.13 10.24 24.22
N LEU A 218 10.19 10.92 24.67
CA LEU A 218 11.34 10.29 25.34
C LEU A 218 11.09 10.12 26.85
N PHE A 219 10.32 11.04 27.43
CA PHE A 219 9.89 11.03 28.82
C PHE A 219 8.47 11.58 28.96
N GLY A 220 7.83 11.30 30.08
CA GLY A 220 6.48 11.78 30.39
C GLY A 220 5.82 10.94 31.49
N ALA A 221 4.98 11.58 32.30
CA ALA A 221 4.14 10.88 33.25
C ALA A 221 2.96 10.19 32.54
N PRO A 222 2.47 9.06 33.07
CA PRO A 222 1.24 8.44 32.59
C PRO A 222 0.05 9.43 32.66
N PRO A 223 -0.89 9.39 31.70
CA PRO A 223 -2.09 10.21 31.77
C PRO A 223 -3.00 9.76 32.93
N ALA A 224 -3.82 10.66 33.46
CA ALA A 224 -4.80 10.32 34.51
C ALA A 224 -5.87 9.33 34.02
N LYS A 225 -6.15 9.32 32.72
CA LYS A 225 -6.98 8.33 32.02
C LYS A 225 -6.16 7.76 30.87
N GLY A 226 -5.83 6.48 30.94
CA GLY A 226 -5.12 5.76 29.89
C GLY A 226 -6.08 5.13 28.89
N GLN A 227 -5.88 3.85 28.63
CA GLN A 227 -6.65 3.04 27.68
C GLN A 227 -7.33 1.84 28.35
N GLU A 228 -7.37 1.80 29.69
CA GLU A 228 -7.73 0.63 30.49
C GLU A 228 -9.17 0.16 30.25
N LEU A 229 -10.06 1.07 29.87
CA LEU A 229 -11.47 0.77 29.60
C LEU A 229 -11.75 0.47 28.11
N HIS A 230 -10.74 0.58 27.23
CA HIS A 230 -10.89 0.44 25.77
C HIS A 230 -12.04 1.28 25.18
N ASP A 231 -12.41 2.38 25.83
CA ASP A 231 -13.59 3.19 25.50
C ASP A 231 -13.38 4.13 24.32
N HIS A 232 -12.13 4.26 23.87
CA HIS A 232 -11.80 4.92 22.61
C HIS A 232 -12.04 3.99 21.41
N TYR A 233 -11.84 2.68 21.55
CA TYR A 233 -11.98 1.70 20.45
C TYR A 233 -13.42 1.65 19.95
N PHE A 234 -13.63 1.91 18.65
CA PHE A 234 -14.96 2.13 18.05
C PHE A 234 -15.85 3.17 18.76
N GLY A 235 -15.27 3.97 19.65
CA GLY A 235 -15.96 5.08 20.31
C GLY A 235 -16.31 6.21 19.33
N ALA A 236 -17.09 7.17 19.81
CA ALA A 236 -17.48 8.32 19.00
C ALA A 236 -16.26 9.15 18.55
N ILE A 237 -16.15 9.38 17.24
CA ILE A 237 -15.09 10.22 16.67
C ILE A 237 -15.38 11.69 16.98
N LYS A 238 -14.42 12.37 17.62
CA LYS A 238 -14.54 13.79 17.98
C LYS A 238 -14.80 14.66 16.74
N PRO A 239 -15.62 15.74 16.83
CA PRO A 239 -16.01 16.55 15.67
C PRO A 239 -14.85 17.07 14.82
N ARG A 240 -13.77 17.55 15.45
CA ARG A 240 -12.57 18.03 14.75
C ARG A 240 -11.83 16.92 13.99
N VAL A 241 -11.70 15.74 14.59
CA VAL A 241 -11.10 14.57 13.94
C VAL A 241 -11.99 14.10 12.78
N LYS A 242 -13.32 14.13 12.96
CA LYS A 242 -14.27 13.80 11.90
C LYS A 242 -14.15 14.75 10.70
N ALA A 243 -13.94 16.05 10.93
CA ALA A 243 -13.71 17.02 9.87
C ALA A 243 -12.39 16.74 9.11
N PHE A 244 -11.29 16.49 9.83
CA PHE A 244 -10.02 16.03 9.24
C PHE A 244 -10.22 14.78 8.37
N MET A 245 -10.87 13.76 8.91
CA MET A 245 -11.11 12.49 8.21
C MET A 245 -12.03 12.66 6.99
N ALA A 246 -12.93 13.64 6.99
CA ALA A 246 -13.81 13.91 5.84
C ALA A 246 -13.05 14.56 4.68
N ASP A 247 -12.11 15.46 4.98
CA ASP A 247 -11.26 16.07 3.96
C ASP A 247 -10.20 15.08 3.46
N LEU A 248 -9.66 14.24 4.34
CA LEU A 248 -8.76 13.15 3.97
C LEU A 248 -9.43 12.21 2.96
N ASP A 249 -10.64 11.72 3.23
CA ASP A 249 -11.38 10.86 2.31
C ASP A 249 -11.57 11.52 0.94
N ARG A 250 -11.99 12.79 0.90
CA ARG A 250 -12.21 13.51 -0.35
C ARG A 250 -10.94 13.61 -1.19
N GLU A 251 -9.81 13.95 -0.57
CA GLU A 251 -8.54 14.05 -1.30
C GLU A 251 -8.04 12.69 -1.77
N LEU A 252 -8.19 11.64 -0.95
CA LEU A 252 -7.83 10.27 -1.34
C LEU A 252 -8.69 9.76 -2.50
N TRP A 253 -10.00 10.02 -2.46
CA TRP A 253 -10.91 9.65 -3.56
C TRP A 253 -10.57 10.38 -4.85
N LYS A 254 -10.22 11.68 -4.81
CA LYS A 254 -9.73 12.41 -6.00
C LYS A 254 -8.51 11.75 -6.64
N LEU A 255 -7.60 11.24 -5.81
CA LEU A 255 -6.39 10.51 -6.20
C LEU A 255 -6.64 9.03 -6.53
N GLY A 256 -7.90 8.57 -6.58
CA GLY A 256 -8.25 7.19 -6.94
C GLY A 256 -8.00 6.15 -5.84
N VAL A 257 -7.68 6.58 -4.63
CA VAL A 257 -7.52 5.68 -3.48
C VAL A 257 -8.89 5.32 -2.93
N LEU A 258 -9.22 4.02 -2.88
CA LEU A 258 -10.48 3.50 -2.36
C LEU A 258 -10.51 3.47 -0.83
N ALA A 259 -10.35 4.64 -0.18
CA ALA A 259 -10.50 4.78 1.27
C ALA A 259 -11.91 4.35 1.70
N LYS A 260 -12.00 3.30 2.53
CA LYS A 260 -13.26 2.59 2.79
C LYS A 260 -13.68 2.61 4.25
N THR A 261 -12.73 2.29 5.14
CA THR A 261 -12.99 2.12 6.57
C THR A 261 -12.14 3.11 7.36
N LYS A 262 -12.73 3.67 8.42
CA LYS A 262 -12.03 4.49 9.40
C LYS A 262 -12.70 4.40 10.77
N HIS A 263 -11.91 4.36 11.82
CA HIS A 263 -12.40 4.35 13.20
C HIS A 263 -11.34 4.83 14.18
N ASN A 264 -11.74 4.98 15.44
CA ASN A 264 -10.82 5.10 16.55
C ASN A 264 -10.21 3.74 16.89
N GLU A 265 -8.91 3.75 17.19
CA GLU A 265 -8.18 2.59 17.67
C GLU A 265 -8.22 2.50 19.21
N ALA A 266 -7.46 1.58 19.81
CA ALA A 266 -7.50 1.35 21.26
C ALA A 266 -6.88 2.50 22.09
N ALA A 267 -5.78 3.11 21.67
CA ALA A 267 -5.14 4.19 22.43
C ALA A 267 -5.81 5.55 22.20
N PRO A 268 -5.86 6.44 23.21
CA PRO A 268 -6.37 7.80 23.03
C PRO A 268 -5.70 8.53 21.87
N SER A 269 -6.52 9.14 21.01
CA SER A 269 -6.09 9.85 19.80
C SER A 269 -5.42 8.97 18.73
N GLN A 270 -5.51 7.65 18.84
CA GLN A 270 -5.15 6.70 17.79
C GLN A 270 -6.36 6.45 16.88
N HIS A 271 -6.08 6.31 15.59
CA HIS A 271 -7.08 6.09 14.54
C HIS A 271 -6.54 5.14 13.49
N GLU A 272 -7.45 4.56 12.71
CA GLU A 272 -7.14 3.73 11.56
C GLU A 272 -7.84 4.25 10.30
N LEU A 273 -7.19 4.10 9.15
CA LEU A 273 -7.82 4.18 7.83
C LEU A 273 -7.38 2.96 7.00
N ALA A 274 -8.37 2.23 6.46
CA ALA A 274 -8.12 1.09 5.58
C ALA A 274 -8.76 1.31 4.20
N PRO A 275 -7.95 1.37 3.13
CA PRO A 275 -8.44 1.31 1.75
C PRO A 275 -8.82 -0.12 1.35
N LEU A 276 -9.64 -0.26 0.30
CA LEU A 276 -9.78 -1.56 -0.37
C LEU A 276 -8.43 -2.00 -0.96
N PHE A 277 -8.24 -3.33 -1.02
CA PHE A 277 -7.04 -3.90 -1.61
C PHE A 277 -6.90 -3.54 -3.09
N ASN A 278 -5.65 -3.52 -3.56
CA ASN A 278 -5.33 -3.39 -4.98
C ASN A 278 -4.10 -4.27 -5.30
N GLY A 279 -3.72 -4.38 -6.58
CA GLY A 279 -2.44 -4.99 -6.96
C GLY A 279 -1.28 -4.35 -6.19
N ALA A 280 -0.32 -5.14 -5.73
CA ALA A 280 0.68 -4.75 -4.73
C ALA A 280 1.45 -3.47 -5.10
N ASN A 281 1.76 -3.28 -6.39
CA ASN A 281 2.42 -2.07 -6.87
C ASN A 281 1.56 -0.81 -6.65
N THR A 282 0.32 -0.84 -7.14
CA THR A 282 -0.64 0.26 -6.97
C THR A 282 -1.01 0.49 -5.51
N ALA A 283 -1.20 -0.59 -4.73
CA ALA A 283 -1.48 -0.50 -3.29
C ALA A 283 -0.34 0.18 -2.53
N THR A 284 0.91 -0.08 -2.91
CA THR A 284 2.09 0.57 -2.32
C THR A 284 2.11 2.07 -2.62
N ASP A 285 1.90 2.45 -3.89
CA ASP A 285 1.82 3.87 -4.27
C ASP A 285 0.67 4.57 -3.55
N HIS A 286 -0.51 3.95 -3.49
CA HIS A 286 -1.67 4.48 -2.78
C HIS A 286 -1.40 4.63 -1.28
N ASN A 287 -0.66 3.72 -0.64
CA ASN A 287 -0.29 3.87 0.77
C ASN A 287 0.67 5.06 0.99
N GLN A 288 1.65 5.25 0.11
CA GLN A 288 2.54 6.42 0.18
C GLN A 288 1.78 7.74 0.01
N LEU A 289 0.83 7.79 -0.93
CA LEU A 289 -0.09 8.92 -1.07
C LEU A 289 -0.92 9.12 0.19
N THR A 290 -1.47 8.04 0.76
CA THR A 290 -2.25 8.07 1.99
C THR A 290 -1.46 8.70 3.13
N MET A 291 -0.24 8.25 3.39
CA MET A 291 0.63 8.80 4.44
C MET A 291 0.98 10.29 4.21
N SER A 292 1.24 10.67 2.95
CA SER A 292 1.55 12.06 2.58
C SER A 292 0.34 12.99 2.76
N VAL A 293 -0.82 12.59 2.25
CA VAL A 293 -2.07 13.36 2.34
C VAL A 293 -2.56 13.44 3.78
N MET A 294 -2.43 12.38 4.59
CA MET A 294 -2.73 12.41 6.02
C MET A 294 -1.99 13.54 6.75
N ARG A 295 -0.67 13.69 6.50
CA ARG A 295 0.11 14.78 7.11
C ARG A 295 -0.33 16.15 6.62
N ALA A 296 -0.50 16.32 5.31
CA ALA A 296 -0.90 17.59 4.70
C ALA A 296 -2.30 18.05 5.17
N ILE A 297 -3.27 17.14 5.28
CA ILE A 297 -4.62 17.46 5.75
C ILE A 297 -4.64 17.68 7.26
N ALA A 298 -3.80 16.98 8.04
CA ALA A 298 -3.74 17.22 9.48
C ALA A 298 -3.33 18.67 9.77
N GLU A 299 -2.34 19.19 9.04
CA GLU A 299 -1.89 20.57 9.20
C GLU A 299 -2.99 21.60 8.91
N LYS A 300 -3.86 21.36 7.92
CA LYS A 300 -5.00 22.23 7.60
C LYS A 300 -6.05 22.28 8.72
N HIS A 301 -6.05 21.29 9.60
CA HIS A 301 -6.96 21.18 10.74
C HIS A 301 -6.29 21.53 12.08
N ASP A 302 -5.11 22.18 12.05
CA ASP A 302 -4.25 22.48 13.21
C ASP A 302 -3.87 21.21 14.01
N LEU A 303 -3.81 20.08 13.33
CA LEU A 303 -3.41 18.79 13.88
C LEU A 303 -2.04 18.38 13.35
N VAL A 304 -1.40 17.44 14.04
CA VAL A 304 -0.18 16.76 13.59
C VAL A 304 -0.47 15.27 13.54
N CYS A 305 -0.25 14.67 12.37
CA CYS A 305 -0.37 13.23 12.16
C CYS A 305 0.97 12.54 12.43
N LEU A 306 1.00 11.70 13.46
CA LEU A 306 2.16 10.88 13.80
C LEU A 306 1.97 9.46 13.26
N LEU A 307 2.93 9.02 12.44
CA LEU A 307 2.99 7.65 11.91
C LEU A 307 4.05 6.79 12.62
N HIS A 308 4.69 7.31 13.67
CA HIS A 308 5.67 6.54 14.44
C HIS A 308 4.96 5.37 15.14
N GLU A 309 5.58 4.20 15.18
CA GLU A 309 4.99 2.93 15.65
C GLU A 309 4.68 2.93 17.15
N LYS A 310 5.45 3.69 17.93
CA LYS A 310 5.24 3.86 19.37
C LYS A 310 5.44 5.30 19.85
N PRO A 311 4.52 6.24 19.54
CA PRO A 311 4.70 7.64 19.88
C PRO A 311 4.69 7.88 21.39
N PHE A 312 3.87 7.11 22.12
CA PHE A 312 3.69 7.23 23.57
C PHE A 312 3.98 5.90 24.28
N LYS A 313 4.73 5.96 25.38
CA LYS A 313 5.01 4.79 26.22
C LYS A 313 3.76 4.41 27.03
N GLY A 314 3.50 3.11 27.16
CA GLY A 314 2.44 2.57 28.04
C GLY A 314 1.05 2.43 27.41
N VAL A 315 0.87 2.88 26.16
CA VAL A 315 -0.39 2.71 25.39
C VAL A 315 -0.14 1.91 24.11
N ASN A 316 -1.19 1.52 23.38
CA ASN A 316 -1.06 0.81 22.09
C ASN A 316 -0.13 1.57 21.12
N GLY A 317 0.58 0.81 20.30
CA GLY A 317 1.38 1.36 19.21
C GLY A 317 0.62 1.31 17.89
N SER A 318 1.12 2.01 16.87
CA SER A 318 0.54 2.07 15.53
C SER A 318 1.14 1.03 14.59
N GLY A 319 0.28 0.15 14.06
CA GLY A 319 0.62 -0.86 13.05
C GLY A 319 0.36 -0.43 11.60
N LYS A 320 0.84 -1.26 10.66
CA LYS A 320 0.32 -1.30 9.29
C LYS A 320 0.08 -2.74 8.87
N HIS A 321 -1.13 -3.26 9.05
CA HIS A 321 -1.39 -4.64 8.64
C HIS A 321 -1.48 -4.72 7.12
N ASN A 322 -0.77 -5.70 6.55
CA ASN A 322 -0.82 -5.99 5.12
C ASN A 322 -1.70 -7.22 4.89
N ASN A 323 -2.92 -6.99 4.42
CA ASN A 323 -3.83 -8.04 3.96
C ASN A 323 -3.40 -8.49 2.56
N TRP A 324 -2.60 -9.54 2.49
CA TRP A 324 -1.97 -10.06 1.27
C TRP A 324 -2.72 -11.25 0.68
N SER A 325 -2.96 -11.22 -0.63
CA SER A 325 -3.50 -12.35 -1.37
C SER A 325 -2.91 -12.48 -2.79
N LEU A 326 -3.31 -13.51 -3.53
CA LEU A 326 -2.94 -13.76 -4.93
C LEU A 326 -4.19 -13.83 -5.79
N GLN A 327 -4.32 -12.91 -6.75
CA GLN A 327 -5.44 -12.87 -7.69
C GLN A 327 -4.98 -13.22 -9.10
N SER A 328 -5.59 -14.21 -9.74
CA SER A 328 -5.33 -14.53 -11.14
C SER A 328 -5.72 -13.38 -12.07
N ASP A 329 -5.17 -13.37 -13.28
CA ASP A 329 -5.60 -12.50 -14.38
C ASP A 329 -7.10 -12.64 -14.75
N THR A 330 -7.71 -13.79 -14.46
CA THR A 330 -9.15 -14.04 -14.59
C THR A 330 -9.98 -13.54 -13.40
N GLY A 331 -9.35 -12.97 -12.36
CA GLY A 331 -10.00 -12.40 -11.19
C GLY A 331 -10.22 -13.38 -10.03
N VAL A 332 -9.78 -14.64 -10.15
CA VAL A 332 -9.94 -15.67 -9.13
C VAL A 332 -8.92 -15.46 -8.00
N ASN A 333 -9.39 -15.49 -6.76
CA ASN A 333 -8.52 -15.47 -5.58
C ASN A 333 -8.00 -16.88 -5.29
N LEU A 334 -6.68 -17.07 -5.40
CA LEU A 334 -6.03 -18.38 -5.21
C LEU A 334 -5.97 -18.84 -3.75
N PHE A 335 -6.28 -17.95 -2.81
CA PHE A 335 -6.43 -18.26 -1.38
C PHE A 335 -7.88 -18.39 -0.94
N GLU A 336 -8.85 -18.38 -1.87
CA GLU A 336 -10.23 -18.69 -1.53
C GLU A 336 -10.41 -20.21 -1.35
N PRO A 337 -10.73 -20.69 -0.13
CA PRO A 337 -10.84 -22.13 0.14
C PRO A 337 -12.06 -22.78 -0.55
N GLY A 338 -13.14 -22.01 -0.75
CA GLY A 338 -14.41 -22.52 -1.28
C GLY A 338 -15.26 -23.25 -0.24
N GLU A 339 -16.34 -23.90 -0.67
CA GLU A 339 -17.27 -24.60 0.22
C GLU A 339 -16.73 -25.95 0.73
N THR A 340 -15.90 -26.63 -0.07
CA THR A 340 -15.24 -27.90 0.27
C THR A 340 -13.71 -27.74 0.21
N PRO A 341 -13.08 -27.11 1.23
CA PRO A 341 -11.65 -26.81 1.19
C PRO A 341 -10.75 -28.04 1.01
N ALA A 342 -11.20 -29.20 1.51
CA ALA A 342 -10.50 -30.48 1.38
C ALA A 342 -10.41 -30.99 -0.06
N GLU A 343 -11.34 -30.59 -0.94
CA GLU A 343 -11.38 -30.99 -2.35
C GLU A 343 -10.66 -29.98 -3.25
N ASN A 344 -10.39 -28.77 -2.74
CA ASN A 344 -9.73 -27.70 -3.47
C ASN A 344 -8.20 -27.88 -3.46
N ALA A 345 -7.71 -28.81 -4.26
CA ALA A 345 -6.28 -29.14 -4.36
C ALA A 345 -5.40 -27.93 -4.77
N GLN A 346 -5.93 -27.00 -5.58
CA GLN A 346 -5.21 -25.79 -5.97
C GLN A 346 -4.98 -24.88 -4.77
N PHE A 347 -6.04 -24.58 -4.00
CA PHE A 347 -5.95 -23.82 -2.76
C PHE A 347 -4.98 -24.47 -1.77
N LEU A 348 -5.11 -25.78 -1.53
CA LEU A 348 -4.25 -26.51 -0.59
C LEU A 348 -2.77 -26.43 -0.99
N LEU A 349 -2.46 -26.50 -2.29
CA LEU A 349 -1.09 -26.36 -2.77
C LEU A 349 -0.54 -24.94 -2.53
N PHE A 350 -1.32 -23.90 -2.82
CA PHE A 350 -0.88 -22.52 -2.54
C PHE A 350 -0.76 -22.24 -1.04
N LEU A 351 -1.70 -22.73 -0.24
CA LEU A 351 -1.69 -22.63 1.22
C LEU A 351 -0.42 -23.26 1.80
N THR A 352 -0.14 -24.51 1.44
CA THR A 352 1.06 -25.23 1.91
C THR A 352 2.36 -24.61 1.40
N ALA A 353 2.38 -24.08 0.18
CA ALA A 353 3.52 -23.33 -0.34
C ALA A 353 3.83 -22.06 0.47
N VAL A 354 2.80 -21.31 0.89
CA VAL A 354 2.98 -20.14 1.76
C VAL A 354 3.48 -20.56 3.14
N ILE A 355 2.91 -21.61 3.73
CA ILE A 355 3.36 -22.14 5.03
C ILE A 355 4.84 -22.48 4.97
N LYS A 356 5.27 -23.22 3.93
CA LYS A 356 6.67 -23.58 3.73
C LYS A 356 7.57 -22.37 3.50
N ALA A 357 7.11 -21.39 2.72
CA ALA A 357 7.86 -20.16 2.46
C ALA A 357 8.06 -19.32 3.73
N VAL A 358 7.03 -19.21 4.57
CA VAL A 358 7.14 -18.50 5.85
C VAL A 358 8.09 -19.25 6.78
N ASP A 359 7.99 -20.58 6.89
CA ASP A 359 8.87 -21.41 7.71
C ASP A 359 10.35 -21.31 7.28
N ASP A 360 10.61 -21.34 5.97
CA ASP A 360 11.95 -21.32 5.39
C ASP A 360 12.62 -19.93 5.38
N ARG A 361 11.83 -18.85 5.51
CA ARG A 361 12.28 -17.46 5.31
C ARG A 361 11.82 -16.52 6.43
N GLN A 362 11.70 -17.05 7.65
CA GLN A 362 11.29 -16.29 8.83
C GLN A 362 12.21 -15.09 9.09
N ASP A 363 13.51 -15.28 8.90
CA ASP A 363 14.54 -14.26 9.03
C ASP A 363 14.31 -13.09 8.07
N LEU A 364 14.05 -13.38 6.79
CA LEU A 364 13.79 -12.39 5.76
C LEU A 364 12.50 -11.59 6.04
N LEU A 365 11.43 -12.27 6.47
CA LEU A 365 10.17 -11.61 6.86
C LEU A 365 10.35 -10.71 8.09
N ARG A 366 11.17 -11.13 9.05
CA ARG A 366 11.49 -10.30 10.21
C ARG A 366 12.35 -9.10 9.83
N MET A 367 13.34 -9.29 8.96
CA MET A 367 14.21 -8.22 8.48
C MET A 367 13.46 -7.14 7.71
N SER A 368 12.42 -7.49 6.94
CA SER A 368 11.66 -6.53 6.12
C SER A 368 10.86 -5.52 6.95
N VAL A 369 10.58 -5.83 8.22
CA VAL A 369 9.81 -4.99 9.15
C VAL A 369 10.64 -4.45 10.32
N ALA A 370 11.93 -4.76 10.37
CA ALA A 370 12.82 -4.34 11.43
C ALA A 370 13.13 -2.85 11.34
N SER A 371 12.84 -2.10 12.41
CA SER A 371 13.23 -0.71 12.57
C SER A 371 13.33 -0.35 14.05
N ALA A 372 14.15 0.64 14.37
CA ALA A 372 14.31 1.11 15.76
C ALA A 372 12.97 1.54 16.39
N SER A 373 12.05 2.08 15.59
CA SER A 373 10.73 2.48 16.05
C SER A 373 9.78 1.30 16.24
N ASN A 374 9.80 0.30 15.35
CA ASN A 374 8.92 -0.87 15.41
C ASN A 374 9.34 -1.84 16.54
N ASP A 375 10.61 -1.87 16.94
CA ASP A 375 11.09 -2.61 18.12
C ASP A 375 10.43 -2.14 19.43
N HIS A 376 9.99 -0.87 19.51
CA HIS A 376 9.21 -0.39 20.64
C HIS A 376 7.73 -0.82 20.61
N ARG A 377 7.25 -1.35 19.49
CA ARG A 377 5.86 -1.76 19.28
C ARG A 377 5.68 -3.26 19.43
N LEU A 378 6.50 -4.07 18.73
CA LEU A 378 6.33 -5.52 18.66
C LEU A 378 6.44 -6.18 20.05
N GLY A 379 5.57 -7.18 20.29
CA GLY A 379 5.51 -7.92 21.55
C GLY A 379 4.82 -7.20 22.71
N ALA A 380 4.12 -6.09 22.45
CA ALA A 380 3.39 -5.33 23.47
C ALA A 380 2.00 -4.92 22.95
N ASN A 381 1.03 -4.81 23.86
CA ASN A 381 -0.29 -4.20 23.65
C ASN A 381 -0.91 -4.51 22.27
N GLU A 382 -1.32 -5.76 22.07
CA GLU A 382 -1.95 -6.29 20.84
C GLU A 382 -1.03 -6.46 19.62
N ALA A 383 0.15 -5.85 19.60
CA ALA A 383 1.13 -6.09 18.55
C ALA A 383 1.72 -7.51 18.65
N PRO A 384 1.95 -8.18 17.50
CA PRO A 384 2.52 -9.53 17.50
C PRO A 384 3.95 -9.54 18.07
N PRO A 385 4.41 -10.66 18.65
CA PRO A 385 5.80 -10.81 19.05
C PRO A 385 6.73 -10.77 17.83
N ALA A 386 8.02 -10.54 18.07
CA ALA A 386 9.05 -10.58 17.02
C ALA A 386 9.42 -12.01 16.54
N ILE A 387 8.60 -13.01 16.90
CA ILE A 387 8.76 -14.41 16.53
C ILE A 387 7.75 -14.69 15.43
N ILE A 388 8.21 -15.07 14.24
CA ILE A 388 7.33 -15.38 13.10
C ILE A 388 6.56 -16.67 13.39
N SER A 389 5.24 -16.61 13.23
CA SER A 389 4.37 -17.79 13.29
C SER A 389 3.17 -17.59 12.38
N ILE A 390 2.64 -18.71 11.88
CA ILE A 390 1.40 -18.76 11.11
C ILE A 390 0.24 -19.20 12.01
N SER A 391 -0.92 -18.57 11.84
CA SER A 391 -2.18 -19.06 12.36
C SER A 391 -3.16 -19.29 11.21
N LEU A 392 -3.57 -20.56 11.01
CA LEU A 392 -4.53 -20.94 9.96
C LEU A 392 -5.97 -21.01 10.45
N GLY A 393 -6.11 -21.14 11.77
CA GLY A 393 -7.38 -21.50 12.38
C GLY A 393 -7.62 -23.01 12.46
N THR A 394 -8.52 -23.41 13.35
CA THR A 394 -8.76 -24.80 13.74
C THR A 394 -9.19 -25.69 12.58
N GLU A 395 -10.10 -25.24 11.70
CA GLU A 395 -10.58 -26.09 10.61
C GLU A 395 -9.47 -26.43 9.60
N LEU A 396 -8.72 -25.42 9.14
CA LEU A 396 -7.63 -25.64 8.20
C LEU A 396 -6.46 -26.38 8.84
N THR A 397 -6.18 -26.15 10.13
CA THR A 397 -5.19 -26.94 10.87
C THR A 397 -5.62 -28.41 10.95
N GLU A 398 -6.86 -28.71 11.33
CA GLU A 398 -7.39 -30.09 11.36
C GLU A 398 -7.34 -30.76 9.98
N LEU A 399 -7.64 -30.01 8.91
CA LEU A 399 -7.56 -30.49 7.54
C LEU A 399 -6.12 -30.88 7.15
N LEU A 400 -5.15 -30.00 7.41
CA LEU A 400 -3.74 -30.29 7.09
C LEU A 400 -3.19 -31.45 7.94
N THR A 401 -3.55 -31.53 9.22
CA THR A 401 -3.18 -32.66 10.08
C THR A 401 -3.79 -33.98 9.58
N ALA A 402 -5.04 -33.97 9.10
CA ALA A 402 -5.66 -35.15 8.53
C ALA A 402 -4.93 -35.60 7.25
N ILE A 403 -4.50 -34.67 6.39
CA ILE A 403 -3.69 -34.98 5.21
C ILE A 403 -2.34 -35.59 5.61
N GLU A 404 -1.64 -34.99 6.57
CA GLU A 404 -0.36 -35.48 7.09
C GLU A 404 -0.46 -36.91 7.66
N GLN A 405 -1.53 -37.19 8.41
CA GLN A 405 -1.77 -38.49 9.04
C GLN A 405 -2.43 -39.50 8.11
N ASN A 406 -2.72 -39.13 6.86
CA ASN A 406 -3.50 -39.92 5.90
C ASN A 406 -4.86 -40.38 6.48
N ALA A 407 -5.51 -39.50 7.25
CA ALA A 407 -6.79 -39.71 7.92
C ALA A 407 -7.94 -39.01 7.19
N THR A 408 -9.17 -39.48 7.38
CA THR A 408 -10.35 -38.84 6.80
C THR A 408 -10.70 -37.55 7.55
N PHE A 409 -10.63 -36.41 6.87
CA PHE A 409 -11.14 -35.14 7.38
C PHE A 409 -12.68 -35.16 7.42
N LYS A 410 -13.27 -34.96 8.60
CA LYS A 410 -14.73 -35.04 8.80
C LYS A 410 -15.45 -33.69 8.61
N GLY A 411 -14.72 -32.61 8.39
CA GLY A 411 -15.27 -31.25 8.28
C GLY A 411 -15.93 -30.74 9.56
N ARG A 412 -16.16 -29.43 9.64
CA ARG A 412 -17.02 -28.84 10.67
C ARG A 412 -18.35 -28.44 10.05
N LYS A 413 -19.46 -28.86 10.66
CA LYS A 413 -20.80 -28.43 10.20
C LYS A 413 -20.95 -26.93 10.46
N LYS A 414 -21.50 -26.18 9.50
CA LYS A 414 -21.91 -24.79 9.70
C LYS A 414 -23.02 -24.76 10.76
N VAL A 415 -22.74 -24.16 11.91
CA VAL A 415 -23.69 -24.01 13.03
C VAL A 415 -24.21 -22.58 13.02
N GLN A 416 -25.48 -22.35 13.34
CA GLN A 416 -25.99 -21.01 13.56
C GLN A 416 -25.72 -20.60 15.01
N ILE A 417 -25.32 -19.35 15.22
CA ILE A 417 -25.20 -18.79 16.56
C ILE A 417 -26.61 -18.58 17.11
N GLU A 418 -26.89 -19.18 18.27
CA GLU A 418 -28.11 -18.92 19.02
C GLU A 418 -27.93 -17.62 19.81
N ILE A 419 -28.63 -16.57 19.39
CA ILE A 419 -28.46 -15.21 19.94
C ILE A 419 -29.40 -14.97 21.13
N GLY A 420 -30.48 -15.76 21.25
CA GLY A 420 -31.46 -15.65 22.33
C GLY A 420 -32.42 -14.46 22.22
N ALA A 421 -32.46 -13.77 21.08
CA ALA A 421 -33.42 -12.70 20.79
C ALA A 421 -34.00 -12.86 19.37
N ASP A 422 -35.32 -13.05 19.28
CA ASP A 422 -36.00 -13.45 18.04
C ASP A 422 -35.99 -12.38 16.94
N VAL A 423 -35.84 -11.11 17.30
CA VAL A 423 -35.77 -9.98 16.35
C VAL A 423 -34.43 -9.92 15.60
N LEU A 424 -33.40 -10.62 16.11
CA LEU A 424 -32.06 -10.54 15.54
C LEU A 424 -31.86 -11.54 14.39
N PRO A 425 -31.07 -11.19 13.37
CA PRO A 425 -30.81 -12.08 12.25
C PRO A 425 -30.08 -13.33 12.72
N LYS A 426 -30.38 -14.46 12.09
CA LYS A 426 -29.62 -15.70 12.31
C LYS A 426 -28.20 -15.52 11.75
N ILE A 427 -27.20 -15.59 12.63
CA ILE A 427 -25.79 -15.41 12.23
C ILE A 427 -25.16 -16.79 12.04
N PRO A 428 -24.60 -17.11 10.85
CA PRO A 428 -23.81 -18.32 10.68
C PRO A 428 -22.52 -18.19 11.51
N LYS A 429 -22.18 -19.22 12.28
CA LYS A 429 -20.92 -19.30 13.02
C LYS A 429 -19.81 -19.65 12.04
N ASP A 430 -18.78 -18.82 12.00
CA ASP A 430 -17.54 -19.15 11.29
C ASP A 430 -16.91 -20.42 11.89
N THR A 431 -16.27 -21.23 11.05
CA THR A 431 -15.70 -22.52 11.45
C THR A 431 -14.51 -22.39 12.40
N THR A 432 -13.93 -21.18 12.47
CA THR A 432 -12.80 -20.81 13.31
C THR A 432 -12.95 -19.39 13.87
N ASP A 433 -12.53 -19.21 15.12
CA ASP A 433 -12.28 -17.90 15.73
C ASP A 433 -10.93 -17.29 15.28
N ARG A 434 -10.83 -15.96 15.24
CA ARG A 434 -9.66 -15.26 14.72
C ARG A 434 -8.59 -15.09 15.80
N ASN A 435 -7.36 -15.49 15.51
CA ASN A 435 -6.20 -15.18 16.36
C ASN A 435 -5.67 -13.78 16.01
N ARG A 436 -5.74 -12.83 16.95
CA ARG A 436 -5.28 -11.43 16.77
C ARG A 436 -3.79 -11.21 17.04
N THR A 437 -3.11 -12.12 17.74
CA THR A 437 -1.70 -11.94 18.15
C THR A 437 -0.69 -12.62 17.24
N SER A 438 -1.13 -13.48 16.32
CA SER A 438 -0.23 -14.10 15.34
C SER A 438 0.35 -13.04 14.38
N PRO A 439 1.67 -13.07 14.10
CA PRO A 439 2.30 -12.18 13.12
C PRO A 439 1.78 -12.36 11.70
N PHE A 440 1.52 -13.61 11.29
CA PHE A 440 0.97 -13.96 9.98
C PHE A 440 -0.28 -14.82 10.20
N ALA A 441 -1.45 -14.34 9.80
CA ALA A 441 -2.72 -15.02 10.07
C ALA A 441 -3.53 -15.21 8.79
N PHE A 442 -4.04 -16.42 8.56
CA PHE A 442 -5.00 -16.66 7.50
C PHE A 442 -6.38 -16.16 7.93
N THR A 443 -6.95 -15.21 7.19
CA THR A 443 -8.21 -14.53 7.53
C THR A 443 -9.29 -14.81 6.49
N GLY A 444 -9.55 -16.10 6.26
CA GLY A 444 -10.64 -16.61 5.42
C GLY A 444 -10.22 -16.83 3.97
N ASN A 445 -9.68 -15.82 3.31
CA ASN A 445 -9.30 -15.89 1.89
C ASN A 445 -8.03 -15.11 1.53
N LYS A 446 -7.22 -14.79 2.54
CA LYS A 446 -5.99 -13.99 2.44
C LYS A 446 -5.16 -14.19 3.70
N PHE A 447 -3.90 -13.78 3.66
CA PHE A 447 -3.07 -13.69 4.85
C PHE A 447 -2.95 -12.25 5.31
N GLU A 448 -2.99 -12.03 6.61
CA GLU A 448 -2.78 -10.75 7.25
C GLU A 448 -1.40 -10.75 7.93
N PHE A 449 -0.50 -9.91 7.44
CA PHE A 449 0.82 -9.70 8.03
C PHE A 449 0.81 -8.48 8.94
N ARG A 450 0.94 -8.68 10.25
CA ARG A 450 0.69 -7.66 11.28
C ARG A 450 1.95 -6.98 11.84
N MET A 451 3.11 -7.48 11.45
CA MET A 451 4.39 -6.93 11.90
C MET A 451 4.84 -5.62 11.27
N PRO A 452 4.39 -5.20 10.06
CA PRO A 452 4.84 -3.93 9.52
C PRO A 452 4.44 -2.77 10.43
N GLY A 453 5.37 -1.84 10.62
CA GLY A 453 5.15 -0.61 11.37
C GLY A 453 4.34 0.42 10.58
N SER A 454 3.65 1.31 11.27
CA SER A 454 2.84 2.39 10.68
C SER A 454 3.62 3.35 9.78
N SER A 455 4.94 3.53 9.97
CA SER A 455 5.76 4.40 9.13
C SER A 455 6.42 3.71 7.93
N LEU A 456 6.45 2.38 7.91
CA LEU A 456 7.13 1.61 6.85
C LEU A 456 6.42 1.69 5.50
N SER A 457 7.16 1.55 4.41
CA SER A 457 6.54 1.29 3.11
C SER A 457 5.91 -0.10 3.07
N VAL A 458 4.86 -0.28 2.25
CA VAL A 458 4.25 -1.60 1.97
C VAL A 458 5.14 -2.50 1.11
N SER A 459 6.00 -1.88 0.29
CA SER A 459 6.87 -2.47 -0.75
C SER A 459 7.81 -3.58 -0.29
#